data_AF-A0A9W5QJE8-F1
#
_entry.id   AF-A0A9W5QJE8-F1
#
_cell.length_a   1.000
_cell.length_b   1.000
_cell.length_c   1.000
_cell.angle_alpha   90.00
_cell.angle_beta   90.00
_cell.angle_gamma   90.00
#
_symmetry.space_group_name_H-M   'P 1'
#
loop_
_entity.id
_entity.type
_entity.pdbx_description
1 polymer ?
#
loop_
_entity_poly.entity_id
_entity_poly.type
_entity_poly.pdbx_seq_one_letter_code
_entity_poly.pdbx_strand_id
1 'polypeptide(L)'
;MINFLLYLAVTLGLLCIGLFLMEVTTKVKEFKLMAQGNKAVSYVLGGRLLGLAIVLYSTAANSISLLDMISWGAVGILAQIIVFYLAEWLTPRFNINKSLEEDNQAVGLFLMFLSLSIGIVIAGCITY
;
A
#
# COMPACT_ATOMS: atom_id res chain seq x y z
N MET A 1 11.09 0.16 26.29
CA MET A 1 11.90 0.92 25.30
C MET A 1 12.45 0.02 24.20
N ILE A 2 13.17 -1.08 24.51
CA ILE A 2 13.70 -2.01 23.50
C ILE A 2 12.59 -2.63 22.63
N ASN A 3 11.51 -3.15 23.24
CA ASN A 3 10.39 -3.71 22.48
C ASN A 3 9.74 -2.68 21.54
N PHE A 4 9.54 -1.45 22.00
CA PHE A 4 9.04 -0.37 21.14
C PHE A 4 9.93 -0.15 19.92
N LEU A 5 11.26 -0.07 20.10
CA LEU A 5 12.20 0.12 18.99
C LEU A 5 12.19 -1.07 18.02
N LEU A 6 12.08 -2.31 18.52
CA LEU A 6 12.00 -3.50 17.68
C LEU A 6 10.73 -3.52 16.83
N TYR A 7 9.56 -3.29 17.46
CA TYR A 7 8.29 -3.24 16.74
C TYR A 7 8.27 -2.10 15.73
N LEU A 8 8.76 -0.91 16.09
CA LEU A 8 8.88 0.22 15.18
C LEU A 8 9.78 -0.11 13.98
N ALA A 9 10.97 -0.67 14.23
CA ALA A 9 11.93 -1.00 13.18
C ALA A 9 11.37 -2.06 12.21
N VAL A 10 10.73 -3.10 12.74
CA VAL A 10 10.11 -4.15 11.90
C VAL A 10 8.93 -3.59 11.11
N THR A 11 8.05 -2.81 11.73
CA THR A 11 6.91 -2.19 11.05
C THR A 11 7.35 -1.24 9.94
N LEU A 12 8.37 -0.40 10.17
CA LEU A 12 8.94 0.46 9.13
C LEU A 12 9.60 -0.36 8.01
N GLY A 13 10.31 -1.44 8.37
CA GLY A 13 10.90 -2.36 7.40
C GLY A 13 9.83 -3.00 6.51
N LEU A 14 8.76 -3.51 7.10
CA LEU A 14 7.61 -4.07 6.40
C LEU A 14 6.91 -3.03 5.51
N LEU A 15 6.78 -1.78 5.98
CA LEU A 15 6.20 -0.69 5.19
C LEU A 15 7.03 -0.41 3.93
N CYS A 16 8.36 -0.31 4.07
CA CYS A 16 9.27 -0.12 2.94
C CYS A 16 9.23 -1.32 1.97
N ILE A 17 9.22 -2.55 2.49
CA ILE A 17 9.10 -3.76 1.67
C ILE A 17 7.78 -3.77 0.92
N GLY A 18 6.66 -3.48 1.59
CA GLY A 18 5.34 -3.46 0.96
C GLY A 18 5.22 -2.41 -0.14
N LEU A 19 5.75 -1.20 0.09
CA LEU A 19 5.76 -0.15 -0.92
C LEU A 19 6.65 -0.53 -2.11
N PHE A 20 7.81 -1.14 -1.87
CA PHE A 20 8.69 -1.63 -2.92
C PHE A 20 8.05 -2.76 -3.74
N LEU A 21 7.38 -3.71 -3.09
CA LEU A 21 6.68 -4.80 -3.77
C LEU A 21 5.52 -4.28 -4.65
N MET A 22 4.79 -3.28 -4.17
CA MET A 22 3.77 -2.58 -4.97
C MET A 22 4.39 -1.97 -6.24
N GLU A 23 5.49 -1.22 -6.10
CA GLU A 23 6.20 -0.58 -7.21
C GLU A 23 6.67 -1.60 -8.25
N VAL A 24 7.33 -2.68 -7.82
CA VAL A 24 7.87 -3.71 -8.72
C VAL A 24 6.78 -4.44 -9.49
N THR A 25 5.58 -4.55 -8.91
CA THR A 25 4.46 -5.21 -9.58
C THR A 25 3.82 -4.30 -10.64
N THR A 26 3.94 -2.97 -10.50
CA THR A 26 3.34 -2.01 -11.42
C THR A 26 4.20 -1.82 -12.68
N LYS A 27 3.55 -1.69 -13.85
CA LYS A 27 4.26 -1.48 -15.13
C LYS A 27 4.81 -0.05 -15.30
N VAL A 28 4.19 0.91 -14.62
CA VAL A 28 4.56 2.32 -14.62
C VAL A 28 5.75 2.52 -13.68
N LYS A 29 6.73 3.33 -14.11
CA LYS A 29 7.86 3.73 -13.26
C LYS A 29 7.43 4.88 -12.35
N GLU A 30 6.69 4.59 -11.30
CA GLU A 30 6.00 5.61 -10.50
C GLU A 30 6.98 6.58 -9.83
N PHE A 31 8.07 6.07 -9.22
CA PHE A 31 9.07 6.95 -8.61
C PHE A 31 9.75 7.87 -9.63
N LYS A 32 9.94 7.41 -10.87
CA LYS A 32 10.51 8.25 -11.95
C LYS A 32 9.55 9.36 -12.35
N LEU A 33 8.26 9.05 -12.53
CA LEU A 33 7.25 10.03 -12.88
C LEU A 33 7.02 11.04 -11.75
N MET A 34 7.00 10.58 -10.49
CA MET A 34 6.92 11.45 -9.32
C MET A 34 8.11 12.43 -9.28
N ALA A 35 9.34 11.96 -9.53
CA ALA A 35 10.52 12.82 -9.62
C ALA A 35 10.45 13.85 -10.76
N GLN A 36 9.65 13.61 -11.79
CA GLN A 36 9.38 14.54 -12.90
C GLN A 36 8.21 15.50 -12.61
N GLY A 37 7.62 15.45 -11.40
CA GLY A 37 6.53 16.33 -11.00
C GLY A 37 5.13 15.80 -11.31
N ASN A 38 4.98 14.53 -11.69
CA ASN A 38 3.67 13.91 -11.93
C ASN A 38 2.91 13.76 -10.59
N LYS A 39 1.82 14.51 -10.45
CA LYS A 39 1.00 14.58 -9.23
C LYS A 39 0.08 13.38 -9.13
N ALA A 40 -0.47 12.90 -10.24
CA ALA A 40 -1.34 11.74 -10.26
C ALA A 40 -0.66 10.51 -9.63
N VAL A 41 0.57 10.23 -10.06
CA VAL A 41 1.42 9.17 -9.50
C VAL A 41 1.79 9.42 -8.05
N SER A 42 2.04 10.68 -7.67
CA SER A 42 2.30 11.04 -6.27
C SER A 42 1.13 10.68 -5.35
N TYR A 43 -0.12 10.88 -5.81
CA TYR A 43 -1.32 10.48 -5.06
C TYR A 43 -1.41 8.96 -4.91
N VAL A 44 -1.13 8.21 -5.98
CA VAL A 44 -1.11 6.73 -5.93
C VAL A 44 -0.11 6.22 -4.90
N LEU A 45 1.14 6.66 -4.97
CA LEU A 45 2.18 6.28 -4.02
C LEU A 45 1.81 6.66 -2.58
N GLY A 46 1.24 7.86 -2.38
CA GLY A 46 0.74 8.30 -1.07
C GLY A 46 -0.38 7.41 -0.53
N GLY A 47 -1.34 7.02 -1.37
CA GLY A 47 -2.44 6.13 -0.97
C GLY A 47 -1.99 4.70 -0.69
N ARG A 48 -1.00 4.19 -1.42
CA ARG A 48 -0.36 2.89 -1.13
C ARG A 48 0.37 2.93 0.20
N LEU A 49 1.15 3.99 0.45
CA LEU A 49 1.84 4.18 1.71
C LEU A 49 0.86 4.23 2.89
N LEU A 50 -0.21 5.02 2.79
CA LEU A 50 -1.22 5.14 3.84
C LEU A 50 -2.01 3.83 4.04
N GLY A 51 -2.42 3.17 2.94
CA GLY A 51 -3.12 1.88 3.02
C GLY A 51 -2.27 0.81 3.73
N LEU A 52 -1.00 0.67 3.35
CA LEU A 52 -0.06 -0.24 4.01
C LEU A 52 0.16 0.13 5.48
N ALA A 53 0.29 1.42 5.80
CA ALA A 53 0.45 1.87 7.18
C ALA A 53 -0.75 1.47 8.06
N ILE A 54 -1.97 1.53 7.53
CA ILE A 54 -3.19 1.13 8.23
C ILE A 54 -3.21 -0.39 8.49
N VAL A 55 -2.85 -1.19 7.48
CA VAL A 55 -2.74 -2.66 7.62
C VAL A 55 -1.69 -3.02 8.67
N LEU A 56 -0.52 -2.40 8.61
CA LEU A 56 0.58 -2.68 9.52
C LEU A 56 0.32 -2.13 10.94
N TYR A 57 -0.46 -1.05 11.07
CA TYR A 57 -0.97 -0.60 12.36
C TYR A 57 -1.82 -1.68 13.02
N SER A 58 -2.82 -2.23 12.29
CA SER A 58 -3.66 -3.30 12.84
C SER A 58 -2.86 -4.57 13.13
N THR A 59 -1.92 -4.91 12.26
CA THR A 59 -0.98 -6.01 12.47
C THR A 59 -0.21 -5.84 13.78
N ALA A 60 0.44 -4.69 13.99
CA ALA A 60 1.21 -4.44 15.20
C ALA A 60 0.35 -4.38 16.46
N ALA A 61 -0.89 -3.89 16.35
CA ALA A 61 -1.84 -3.78 17.47
C ALA A 61 -2.37 -5.15 17.93
N ASN A 62 -2.56 -6.10 17.00
CA ASN A 62 -3.18 -7.40 17.28
C ASN A 62 -2.16 -8.55 17.39
N SER A 63 -0.87 -8.29 17.21
CA SER A 63 0.16 -9.34 17.26
C SER A 63 0.57 -9.70 18.68
N ILE A 64 0.65 -11.00 18.96
CA ILE A 64 1.03 -11.53 20.28
C ILE A 64 2.56 -11.53 20.44
N SER A 65 3.31 -11.57 19.33
CA SER A 65 4.77 -11.55 19.33
C SER A 65 5.35 -10.87 18.08
N LEU A 66 6.65 -10.61 18.06
CA LEU A 66 7.36 -10.07 16.89
C LEU A 66 7.25 -10.97 15.66
N LEU A 67 7.33 -12.29 15.85
CA LEU A 67 7.27 -13.26 14.75
C LEU A 67 5.85 -13.36 14.18
N ASP A 68 4.85 -13.24 15.05
CA ASP A 68 3.44 -13.14 14.68
C ASP A 68 3.18 -11.87 13.85
N MET A 69 3.75 -10.73 14.28
CA MET A 69 3.68 -9.46 13.55
C MET A 69 4.32 -9.52 12.16
N ILE A 70 5.47 -10.19 12.02
CA ILE A 70 6.10 -10.36 10.71
C ILE A 70 5.21 -11.22 9.80
N SER A 71 4.63 -12.29 10.35
CA SER A 71 3.77 -13.20 9.59
C SER A 71 2.50 -12.51 9.11
N TRP A 72 1.78 -11.82 10.00
CA TRP A 72 0.59 -11.07 9.63
C TRP A 72 0.87 -9.83 8.80
N GLY A 73 2.02 -9.19 9.00
CA GLY A 73 2.47 -8.09 8.18
C GLY A 73 2.68 -8.53 6.73
N ALA A 74 3.32 -9.69 6.53
CA ALA A 74 3.49 -10.28 5.20
C ALA A 74 2.14 -10.64 4.57
N VAL A 75 1.23 -11.28 5.32
CA VAL A 75 -0.13 -11.61 4.84
C VAL A 75 -0.90 -10.35 4.47
N GLY A 76 -0.87 -9.32 5.31
CA GLY A 76 -1.53 -8.04 5.09
C GLY A 76 -0.99 -7.30 3.87
N ILE A 77 0.33 -7.26 3.69
CA ILE A 77 0.96 -6.68 2.49
C ILE A 77 0.52 -7.42 1.23
N LEU A 78 0.57 -8.76 1.24
CA LEU A 78 0.14 -9.56 0.10
C LEU A 78 -1.35 -9.36 -0.21
N ALA A 79 -2.20 -9.33 0.81
CA ALA A 79 -3.62 -9.05 0.66
C ALA A 79 -3.85 -7.66 0.07
N GLN A 80 -3.13 -6.63 0.54
CA GLN A 80 -3.23 -5.27 0.02
C GLN A 80 -2.90 -5.23 -1.48
N ILE A 81 -1.80 -5.88 -1.89
CA ILE A 81 -1.39 -5.97 -3.30
C ILE A 81 -2.48 -6.66 -4.11
N ILE A 82 -2.91 -7.86 -3.71
CA ILE A 82 -3.88 -8.67 -4.45
C ILE A 82 -5.20 -7.92 -4.62
N VAL A 83 -5.74 -7.36 -3.53
CA VAL A 83 -7.04 -6.67 -3.56
C VAL A 83 -6.95 -5.37 -4.36
N PHE A 84 -5.83 -4.64 -4.28
CA PHE A 84 -5.61 -3.45 -5.09
C PHE A 84 -5.61 -3.78 -6.58
N TYR A 85 -4.85 -4.79 -7.01
CA TYR A 85 -4.85 -5.24 -8.41
C TYR A 85 -6.20 -5.77 -8.86
N LEU A 86 -6.92 -6.49 -8.00
CA LEU A 86 -8.26 -6.97 -8.31
C LEU A 86 -9.22 -5.81 -8.51
N ALA A 87 -9.15 -4.79 -7.66
CA ALA A 87 -9.99 -3.59 -7.77
C ALA A 87 -9.64 -2.74 -9.01
N GLU A 88 -8.36 -2.61 -9.36
CA GLU A 88 -7.94 -2.00 -10.62
C GLU A 88 -8.50 -2.77 -11.84
N TRP A 89 -8.41 -4.10 -11.81
CA TRP A 89 -8.93 -4.95 -12.88
C TRP A 89 -10.46 -4.87 -13.02
N LEU A 90 -11.18 -4.77 -11.90
CA LEU A 90 -12.64 -4.59 -11.86
C LEU A 90 -13.10 -3.18 -12.22
N THR A 91 -12.19 -2.23 -12.42
CA THR A 91 -12.49 -0.86 -12.90
C THR A 91 -12.14 -0.67 -14.39
N PRO A 92 -12.66 -1.49 -15.34
CA PRO A 92 -12.27 -1.40 -16.75
C PRO A 92 -13.09 -0.31 -17.46
N ARG A 93 -12.74 0.95 -17.25
CA ARG A 93 -13.26 2.05 -18.09
C ARG A 93 -12.17 2.82 -18.84
N PHE A 94 -10.89 2.69 -18.45
CA PHE A 94 -9.78 3.40 -19.08
C PHE A 94 -8.43 2.72 -18.75
N ASN A 95 -7.41 2.97 -19.59
CA ASN A 95 -6.07 2.44 -19.38
C ASN A 95 -5.37 3.21 -18.25
N ILE A 96 -5.39 2.66 -17.04
CA ILE A 96 -4.82 3.28 -15.82
C ILE A 96 -3.38 3.71 -16.03
N ASN A 97 -2.54 2.84 -16.62
CA ASN A 97 -1.12 3.14 -16.83
C ASN A 97 -0.95 4.39 -17.71
N LYS A 98 -1.67 4.45 -18.83
CA LYS A 98 -1.66 5.61 -19.72
C LYS A 98 -2.17 6.87 -19.01
N SER A 99 -3.25 6.76 -18.25
CA SER A 99 -3.80 7.88 -17.48
C SER A 99 -2.81 8.43 -16.45
N LEU A 100 -2.05 7.56 -15.79
CA LEU A 100 -1.00 7.98 -14.85
C LEU A 100 0.18 8.63 -15.58
N GLU A 101 0.61 8.10 -16.73
CA GLU A 101 1.65 8.73 -17.57
C GLU A 101 1.25 10.13 -18.06
N GLU A 102 -0.03 10.35 -18.35
CA GLU A 102 -0.61 11.63 -18.77
C GLU A 102 -0.93 12.60 -17.60
N ASP A 103 -0.49 12.30 -16.37
CA ASP A 103 -0.77 13.06 -15.14
C ASP A 103 -2.27 13.29 -14.88
N ASN A 104 -3.12 12.30 -15.18
CA ASN A 104 -4.54 12.38 -14.86
C ASN A 104 -4.78 12.27 -13.35
N GLN A 105 -4.82 13.43 -12.70
CA GLN A 105 -4.96 13.55 -11.25
C GLN A 105 -6.26 12.97 -10.71
N ALA A 106 -7.34 12.96 -11.48
CA ALA A 106 -8.60 12.34 -11.05
C ALA A 106 -8.44 10.83 -10.89
N VAL A 107 -7.74 10.18 -11.83
CA VAL A 107 -7.41 8.74 -11.73
C VAL A 107 -6.44 8.49 -10.57
N GLY A 108 -5.40 9.31 -10.43
CA GLY A 108 -4.45 9.18 -9.32
C GLY A 108 -5.12 9.31 -7.95
N LEU A 109 -6.04 10.27 -7.80
CA LEU A 109 -6.78 10.49 -6.55
C LEU A 109 -7.77 9.35 -6.27
N PHE A 110 -8.45 8.83 -7.29
CA PHE A 110 -9.31 7.66 -7.15
C PHE A 110 -8.52 6.44 -6.64
N LEU A 111 -7.36 6.16 -7.26
CA LEU A 111 -6.49 5.05 -6.85
C LEU A 111 -5.90 5.25 -5.44
N MET A 112 -5.61 6.49 -5.06
CA MET A 112 -5.19 6.83 -3.70
C MET A 112 -6.26 6.39 -2.68
N PHE A 113 -7.50 6.84 -2.87
CA PHE A 113 -8.60 6.49 -1.96
C PHE A 113 -8.95 5.01 -2.02
N LEU A 114 -8.86 4.39 -3.20
CA LEU A 114 -9.07 2.95 -3.35
C LEU A 114 -8.09 2.17 -2.47
N SER A 115 -6.79 2.47 -2.55
CA SER A 115 -5.78 1.82 -1.72
C SER A 115 -6.02 2.06 -0.22
N LEU A 116 -6.39 3.29 0.17
CA LEU A 116 -6.71 3.62 1.54
C LEU A 116 -7.90 2.79 2.07
N SER A 117 -8.98 2.72 1.30
CA SER A 117 -10.17 1.93 1.64
C SER A 117 -9.84 0.44 1.78
N ILE A 118 -9.04 -0.11 0.87
CA ILE A 118 -8.59 -1.51 0.95
C ILE A 118 -7.79 -1.75 2.23
N GLY A 119 -6.89 -0.83 2.59
CA GLY A 119 -6.09 -0.94 3.80
C GLY A 119 -6.94 -0.96 5.07
N ILE A 120 -7.98 -0.11 5.12
CA ILE A 120 -8.95 -0.10 6.23
C ILE A 120 -9.70 -1.43 6.33
N VAL A 121 -10.17 -1.97 5.20
CA VAL A 121 -10.91 -3.25 5.18
C VAL A 121 -10.01 -4.39 5.67
N ILE A 122 -8.79 -4.51 5.14
CA ILE A 122 -7.84 -5.55 5.54
C ILE A 122 -7.46 -5.40 7.01
N ALA A 123 -7.20 -4.19 7.47
CA ALA A 123 -6.93 -3.90 8.87
C ALA A 123 -8.07 -4.37 9.80
N GLY A 124 -9.32 -4.19 9.39
CA GLY A 124 -10.49 -4.69 10.12
C GLY A 124 -10.58 -6.22 10.17
N CYS A 125 -10.08 -6.91 9.14
CA CYS A 125 -10.02 -8.37 9.10
C CYS A 125 -8.86 -8.97 9.92
N ILE A 126 -7.83 -8.19 10.22
CA ILE A 126 -6.75 -8.60 11.13
C ILE A 126 -7.24 -8.34 12.55
N THR A 127 -7.99 -9.30 13.09
CA THR A 127 -8.51 -9.27 14.47
C THR A 127 -8.09 -10.54 15.19
N TYR A 128 -7.62 -10.37 16.43
CA TYR A 128 -7.32 -11.46 17.37
C TYR A 128 -8.20 -11.34 18.61
#